data_AF-A0A1H2X848-F1
#
_entry.id   AF-A0A1H2X848-F1
#
_cell.length_a   1.000
_cell.length_b   1.000
_cell.length_c   1.000
_cell.angle_alpha   90.00
_cell.angle_beta   90.00
_cell.angle_gamma   90.00
#
_symmetry.space_group_name_H-M   'P 1'
#
loop_
_entity.id
_entity.type
_entity.pdbx_description
1 polymer ?
#
loop_
_entity_poly.entity_id
_entity_poly.type
_entity_poly.pdbx_seq_one_letter_code
_entity_poly.pdbx_strand_id
1 'polypeptide(L)'
;MDTLQFVIFPPPNIADPILKRLLALLCESAPVYYVTSRPKEEFHEHSEPEELNYVLRSALAQLWNENTIAFVAHPYWVHAAASMHPKYIITYEAAHLDESDEGLYKACMQQLTAISSLVCSDSEMKCLDWAFRGCAALFLQEESAVYDVLFQEAVHELVHSETTSIHRRQWLERAAYYESLREQSGPHETISFLLSVYRYLLEDKNALRYAEEAFLQAVMQGRNNALITHYRFLSAIQAQQGNLTQAVSTYGITAYSDTDTNRYHSLLQLMADGQETTALFHIYRFNDDYRAALSMLDLLPEQNARHLSFQLYRETGRLEKALGEVAASDLQTEQDRREFRILSGSVEAMRGDRHTAIRLFMEAAEGDEDVLVQIIALDALDEKLRILEQGS
;
A
#
# COMPACT_ATOMS: atom_id res chain seq x y z
N MET A 1 11.20 21.23 23.81
CA MET A 1 10.63 19.90 23.54
C MET A 1 9.66 20.14 22.42
N ASP A 2 10.02 19.71 21.22
CA ASP A 2 9.23 20.05 20.04
C ASP A 2 7.91 19.28 20.13
N THR A 3 6.81 20.00 20.03
CA THR A 3 5.46 19.44 20.09
C THR A 3 5.18 18.69 18.79
N LEU A 4 4.50 17.54 18.88
CA LEU A 4 3.91 16.84 17.74
C LEU A 4 3.15 17.85 16.87
N GLN A 5 3.30 17.77 15.55
CA GLN A 5 2.55 18.58 14.60
C GLN A 5 2.26 17.81 13.31
N PHE A 6 1.20 18.20 12.61
CA PHE A 6 0.81 17.60 11.34
C PHE A 6 0.96 18.60 10.20
N VAL A 7 1.52 18.16 9.07
CA VAL A 7 1.53 18.91 7.82
C VAL A 7 0.67 18.18 6.80
N ILE A 8 -0.40 18.82 6.34
CA ILE A 8 -1.40 18.27 5.44
C ILE A 8 -1.06 18.67 4.00
N PHE A 9 -0.78 17.69 3.16
CA PHE A 9 -0.66 17.81 1.72
C PHE A 9 -2.02 17.47 1.09
N PRO A 10 -2.80 18.47 0.67
CA PRO A 10 -4.24 18.32 0.51
C PRO A 10 -4.70 17.71 -0.83
N PRO A 11 -5.98 17.28 -0.92
CA PRO A 11 -6.62 17.00 -2.21
C PRO A 11 -6.97 18.30 -2.96
N PRO A 12 -7.37 18.23 -4.24
CA PRO A 12 -7.79 19.40 -5.01
C PRO A 12 -9.13 19.99 -4.55
N ASN A 13 -9.93 19.26 -3.77
CA ASN A 13 -11.21 19.73 -3.24
C ASN A 13 -11.42 19.21 -1.81
N ILE A 14 -11.69 20.10 -0.87
CA ILE A 14 -11.83 19.82 0.57
C ILE A 14 -13.23 19.28 0.91
N ALA A 15 -14.14 19.18 -0.05
CA ALA A 15 -15.52 18.75 0.20
C ALA A 15 -15.70 17.32 0.76
N ASP A 16 -14.62 16.55 0.93
CA ASP A 16 -14.65 15.22 1.52
C ASP A 16 -15.00 15.27 3.03
N PRO A 17 -16.16 14.74 3.44
CA PRO A 17 -16.60 14.78 4.83
C PRO A 17 -15.72 13.95 5.76
N ILE A 18 -15.14 12.85 5.27
CA ILE A 18 -14.24 12.00 6.06
C ILE A 18 -12.95 12.74 6.31
N LEU A 19 -12.33 13.33 5.28
CA LEU A 19 -11.12 14.12 5.45
C LEU A 19 -11.32 15.27 6.44
N LYS A 20 -12.42 16.04 6.33
CA LYS A 20 -12.72 17.12 7.29
C LYS A 20 -12.78 16.62 8.73
N ARG A 21 -13.41 15.47 8.95
CA ARG A 21 -13.52 14.84 10.26
C ARG A 21 -12.14 14.40 10.77
N LEU A 22 -11.32 13.75 9.94
CA LEU A 22 -9.95 13.39 10.32
C LEU A 22 -9.13 14.63 10.72
N LEU A 23 -9.21 15.71 9.95
CA LEU A 23 -8.51 16.96 10.25
C LEU A 23 -8.98 17.55 11.59
N ALA A 24 -10.28 17.52 11.90
CA ALA A 24 -10.80 17.94 13.19
C ALA A 24 -10.21 17.10 14.35
N LEU A 25 -10.18 15.78 14.21
CA LEU A 25 -9.56 14.88 15.22
C LEU A 25 -8.06 15.15 15.42
N LEU A 26 -7.35 15.53 14.35
CA LEU A 26 -5.94 15.90 14.43
C LEU A 26 -5.75 17.26 15.12
N CYS A 27 -6.59 18.26 14.83
CA CYS A 27 -6.56 19.58 15.49
C CYS A 27 -6.77 19.49 17.01
N GLU A 28 -7.62 18.55 17.47
CA GLU A 28 -7.80 18.28 18.90
C GLU A 28 -6.52 17.78 19.58
N SER A 29 -5.61 17.17 18.82
CA SER A 29 -4.43 16.47 19.34
C SER A 29 -3.14 17.30 19.21
N ALA A 30 -3.00 18.09 18.15
CA ALA A 30 -1.79 18.83 17.83
C ALA A 30 -2.04 19.96 16.82
N PRO A 31 -1.10 20.93 16.68
CA PRO A 31 -1.14 21.89 15.59
C PRO A 31 -1.16 21.22 14.21
N VAL A 32 -2.10 21.65 13.37
CA VAL A 32 -2.25 21.19 11.99
C VAL A 32 -1.93 22.33 11.03
N TYR A 33 -1.01 22.07 10.10
CA TYR A 33 -0.58 23.00 9.07
C TYR A 33 -1.03 22.51 7.69
N TYR A 34 -1.81 23.31 6.99
CA TYR A 34 -2.39 22.97 5.70
C TYR A 34 -1.56 23.59 4.56
N VAL A 35 -0.99 22.76 3.69
CA VAL A 35 -0.16 23.22 2.57
C VAL A 35 -1.02 23.84 1.50
N THR A 36 -0.76 25.08 1.12
CA THR A 36 -1.44 25.76 0.02
C THR A 36 -0.48 26.62 -0.79
N SER A 37 -0.89 27.02 -2.00
CA SER A 37 -0.22 28.05 -2.79
C SER A 37 -0.82 29.44 -2.59
N ARG A 38 -2.01 29.52 -1.96
CA ARG A 38 -2.76 30.77 -1.78
C ARG A 38 -2.56 31.35 -0.38
N PRO A 39 -2.50 32.69 -0.24
CA PRO A 39 -2.48 33.31 1.07
C PRO A 39 -3.80 33.07 1.81
N LYS A 40 -3.73 32.96 3.14
CA LYS A 40 -4.87 32.68 4.05
C LYS A 40 -6.07 33.60 3.82
N GLU A 41 -5.85 34.82 3.35
CA GLU A 41 -6.86 35.84 3.10
C GLU A 41 -7.82 35.50 1.93
N GLU A 42 -7.46 34.54 1.09
CA GLU A 42 -8.31 34.10 -0.04
C GLU A 42 -9.27 32.96 0.34
N PHE A 43 -9.11 32.35 1.52
CA PHE A 43 -10.00 31.34 2.06
C PHE A 43 -11.13 32.02 2.86
N HIS A 44 -12.14 32.52 2.15
CA HIS A 44 -13.37 33.03 2.74
C HIS A 44 -14.58 32.22 2.28
N GLU A 45 -15.41 31.85 3.25
CA GLU A 45 -16.77 31.29 3.14
C GLU A 45 -16.91 29.74 3.08
N HIS A 46 -17.22 29.21 4.26
CA HIS A 46 -18.13 28.09 4.51
C HIS A 46 -17.65 26.70 4.07
N SER A 47 -16.79 26.07 4.90
CA SER A 47 -16.92 24.64 5.29
C SER A 47 -15.61 23.99 5.78
N GLU A 48 -14.57 24.78 6.09
CA GLU A 48 -13.28 24.26 6.58
C GLU A 48 -13.16 24.42 8.11
N PRO A 49 -12.39 23.54 8.80
CA PRO A 49 -12.18 23.65 10.24
C PRO A 49 -11.54 25.00 10.59
N GLU A 50 -12.13 25.75 11.52
CA GLU A 50 -11.67 27.11 11.90
C GLU A 50 -10.22 27.14 12.46
N GLU A 51 -9.67 25.98 12.82
CA GLU A 51 -8.37 25.82 13.51
C GLU A 51 -7.18 25.49 12.58
N LEU A 52 -7.38 25.43 11.26
CA LEU A 52 -6.30 25.12 10.32
C LEU A 52 -5.30 26.29 10.16
N ASN A 53 -4.01 25.97 10.21
CA ASN A 53 -2.93 26.92 9.92
C ASN A 53 -2.45 26.76 8.47
N TYR A 54 -2.85 27.66 7.58
CA TYR A 54 -2.41 27.63 6.18
C TYR A 54 -0.93 28.05 6.06
N VAL A 55 -0.15 27.27 5.32
CA VAL A 55 1.28 27.47 5.13
C VAL A 55 1.63 27.33 3.66
N LEU A 56 2.40 28.29 3.14
CA LEU A 56 2.96 28.21 1.80
C LEU A 56 3.99 27.07 1.72
N ARG A 57 3.99 26.31 0.62
CA ARG A 57 4.97 25.24 0.40
C ARG A 57 6.43 25.68 0.60
N SER A 58 6.77 26.90 0.18
CA SER A 58 8.11 27.48 0.33
C SER A 58 8.53 27.70 1.79
N ALA A 59 7.59 27.78 2.72
CA ALA A 59 7.85 27.96 4.15
C ALA A 59 7.95 26.63 4.92
N LEU A 60 7.63 25.49 4.30
CA LEU A 60 7.60 24.19 4.99
C LEU A 60 8.93 23.80 5.62
N ALA A 61 10.05 24.09 4.95
CA ALA A 61 11.39 23.79 5.49
C ALA A 61 11.71 24.52 6.80
N GLN A 62 11.07 25.66 7.07
CA GLN A 62 11.26 26.42 8.32
C GLN A 62 10.37 25.89 9.45
N LEU A 63 9.24 25.28 9.09
CA LEU A 63 8.27 24.71 10.02
C LEU A 63 8.66 23.29 10.44
N TRP A 64 9.31 22.55 9.54
CA TRP A 64 9.58 21.13 9.68
C TRP A 64 10.48 20.81 10.88
N ASN A 65 10.11 19.78 11.65
CA ASN A 65 10.89 19.26 12.76
C ASN A 65 10.77 17.72 12.85
N GLU A 66 11.54 17.09 13.73
CA GLU A 66 11.58 15.63 13.88
C GLU A 66 10.25 15.01 14.35
N ASN A 67 9.37 15.82 14.94
CA ASN A 67 8.04 15.42 15.43
C ASN A 67 6.93 15.82 14.46
N THR A 68 7.27 16.09 13.19
CA THR A 68 6.30 16.39 12.15
C THR A 68 5.84 15.11 11.45
N ILE A 69 4.52 14.92 11.38
CA ILE A 69 3.90 13.85 10.59
C ILE A 69 3.35 14.46 9.31
N ALA A 70 3.74 13.91 8.16
CA ALA A 70 3.12 14.26 6.88
C ALA A 70 1.79 13.52 6.76
N PHE A 71 0.71 14.24 6.48
CA PHE A 71 -0.57 13.66 6.09
C PHE A 71 -0.80 13.97 4.61
N VAL A 72 -0.83 12.96 3.75
CA VAL A 72 -0.89 13.14 2.30
C VAL A 72 -2.23 12.62 1.77
N ALA A 73 -3.05 13.54 1.28
CA ALA A 73 -4.41 13.27 0.78
C ALA A 73 -4.50 13.24 -0.76
N HIS A 74 -3.37 13.34 -1.46
CA HIS A 74 -3.30 13.18 -2.91
C HIS A 74 -1.93 12.63 -3.35
N PRO A 75 -1.85 11.63 -4.23
CA PRO A 75 -0.59 10.96 -4.55
C PRO A 75 0.43 11.86 -5.26
N TYR A 76 0.00 12.89 -6.00
CA TYR A 76 0.92 13.82 -6.66
C TYR A 76 1.82 14.63 -5.71
N TRP A 77 1.49 14.66 -4.41
CA TRP A 77 2.36 15.24 -3.40
C TRP A 77 3.53 14.36 -2.99
N VAL A 78 3.62 13.11 -3.47
CA VAL A 78 4.59 12.11 -2.99
C VAL A 78 6.02 12.63 -2.93
N HIS A 79 6.53 13.27 -3.99
CA HIS A 79 7.90 13.80 -4.00
C HIS A 79 8.06 15.02 -3.09
N ALA A 80 7.05 15.89 -3.01
CA ALA A 80 7.09 17.05 -2.14
C ALA A 80 7.13 16.63 -0.66
N ALA A 81 6.26 15.70 -0.26
CA ALA A 81 6.22 15.16 1.09
C ALA A 81 7.48 14.35 1.43
N ALA A 82 7.90 13.45 0.54
CA ALA A 82 9.07 12.58 0.77
C ALA A 82 10.39 13.37 0.87
N SER A 83 10.54 14.46 0.10
CA SER A 83 11.73 15.33 0.16
C SER A 83 11.95 16.01 1.52
N MET A 84 10.91 16.09 2.36
CA MET A 84 11.02 16.60 3.73
C MET A 84 11.58 15.57 4.71
N HIS A 85 11.81 14.33 4.25
CA HIS A 85 12.24 13.19 5.07
C HIS A 85 11.41 13.01 6.35
N PRO A 86 10.06 12.95 6.27
CA PRO A 86 9.23 12.66 7.42
C PRO A 86 9.60 11.34 8.07
N LYS A 87 9.64 11.35 9.41
CA LYS A 87 9.72 10.11 10.18
C LYS A 87 8.49 9.22 9.91
N TYR A 88 7.33 9.85 9.78
CA TYR A 88 6.06 9.17 9.53
C TYR A 88 5.22 9.88 8.47
N ILE A 89 4.62 9.08 7.59
CA ILE A 89 3.67 9.53 6.57
C ILE A 89 2.34 8.79 6.79
N ILE A 90 1.26 9.55 6.90
CA ILE A 90 -0.11 9.04 6.85
C ILE A 90 -0.65 9.37 5.47
N THR A 91 -1.11 8.37 4.73
CA THR A 91 -1.76 8.59 3.43
C THR A 91 -3.25 8.43 3.58
N TYR A 92 -4.00 9.36 3.01
CA TYR A 92 -5.45 9.25 2.87
C TYR A 92 -5.81 9.09 1.39
N GLU A 93 -6.48 7.99 1.08
CA GLU A 93 -6.98 7.69 -0.25
C GLU A 93 -8.50 7.60 -0.23
N ALA A 94 -9.16 8.63 -0.77
CA ALA A 94 -10.60 8.61 -0.93
C ALA A 94 -11.03 7.63 -2.04
N ALA A 95 -12.16 6.94 -1.83
CA ALA A 95 -12.69 5.93 -2.74
C ALA A 95 -13.16 6.54 -4.06
N HIS A 96 -13.62 7.80 -4.03
CA HIS A 96 -14.20 8.50 -5.18
C HIS A 96 -13.17 9.16 -6.09
N LEU A 97 -11.90 9.27 -5.68
CA LEU A 97 -10.80 9.79 -6.49
C LEU A 97 -10.28 8.73 -7.48
N ASP A 98 -11.17 7.93 -8.04
CA ASP A 98 -10.81 6.83 -8.94
C ASP A 98 -10.38 7.38 -10.32
N GLU A 99 -9.21 8.00 -10.38
CA GLU A 99 -8.45 8.24 -11.61
C GLU A 99 -7.72 6.93 -12.02
N SER A 100 -8.40 5.79 -11.91
CA SER A 100 -7.85 4.43 -12.01
C SER A 100 -7.19 4.12 -13.36
N ASP A 101 -7.40 4.97 -14.37
CA ASP A 101 -6.81 4.86 -15.70
C ASP A 101 -5.60 5.80 -15.96
N GLU A 102 -5.26 6.73 -15.04
CA GLU A 102 -4.05 7.54 -15.17
C GLU A 102 -2.83 6.76 -14.63
N GLY A 103 -1.98 6.23 -15.53
CA GLY A 103 -0.78 5.49 -15.16
C GLY A 103 0.16 6.24 -14.19
N LEU A 104 0.16 7.58 -14.25
CA LEU A 104 0.89 8.44 -13.33
C LEU A 104 0.31 8.42 -11.90
N TYR A 105 -1.02 8.49 -11.76
CA TYR A 105 -1.70 8.42 -10.47
C TYR A 105 -1.36 7.12 -9.76
N LYS A 106 -1.49 5.98 -10.47
CA LYS A 106 -1.18 4.66 -9.93
C LYS A 106 0.28 4.53 -9.50
N ALA A 107 1.22 5.04 -10.31
CA ALA A 107 2.64 5.03 -9.99
C ALA A 107 2.94 5.88 -8.73
N CYS A 108 2.37 7.09 -8.63
CA CYS A 108 2.54 7.95 -7.47
C CYS A 108 1.89 7.37 -6.22
N MET A 109 0.71 6.76 -6.33
CA MET A 109 0.04 6.10 -5.22
C MET A 109 0.85 4.89 -4.72
N GLN A 110 1.38 4.07 -5.62
CA GLN A 110 2.24 2.94 -5.24
C GLN A 110 3.51 3.41 -4.51
N GLN A 111 4.14 4.50 -4.97
CA GLN A 111 5.29 5.10 -4.28
C GLN A 111 4.89 5.63 -2.90
N LEU A 112 3.79 6.39 -2.83
CA LEU A 112 3.30 7.01 -1.61
C LEU A 112 2.95 5.96 -0.55
N THR A 113 2.21 4.91 -0.90
CA THR A 113 1.84 3.85 0.06
C THR A 113 3.02 3.00 0.48
N ALA A 114 4.05 2.85 -0.36
CA ALA A 114 5.28 2.14 -0.01
C ALA A 114 6.13 2.85 1.05
N ILE A 115 6.07 4.19 1.10
CA ILE A 115 6.75 5.02 2.12
C ILE A 115 5.83 5.40 3.29
N SER A 116 4.54 5.07 3.20
CA SER A 116 3.55 5.38 4.23
C SER A 116 3.72 4.50 5.46
N SER A 117 3.60 5.12 6.62
CA SER A 117 3.53 4.44 7.91
C SER A 117 2.10 3.99 8.25
N LEU A 118 1.09 4.69 7.71
CA LEU A 118 -0.32 4.34 7.81
C LEU A 118 -1.04 4.76 6.52
N VAL A 119 -1.89 3.89 5.98
CA VAL A 119 -2.75 4.19 4.83
C VAL A 119 -4.20 4.10 5.26
N CYS A 120 -4.94 5.17 5.07
CA CYS A 120 -6.34 5.30 5.44
C CYS A 120 -7.20 5.38 4.18
N SER A 121 -8.31 4.65 4.13
CA SER A 121 -9.27 4.74 3.03
C SER A 121 -10.68 4.43 3.51
N ASP A 122 -11.66 5.04 2.88
CA ASP A 122 -13.09 4.73 2.99
C ASP A 122 -13.52 3.58 2.06
N SER A 123 -12.58 3.00 1.29
CA SER A 123 -12.79 1.77 0.55
C SER A 123 -12.18 0.58 1.28
N GLU A 124 -13.03 -0.30 1.78
CA GLU A 124 -12.60 -1.53 2.44
C GLU A 124 -11.73 -2.41 1.53
N MET A 125 -12.03 -2.45 0.23
CA MET A 125 -11.23 -3.23 -0.73
C MET A 125 -9.82 -2.66 -0.90
N LYS A 126 -9.67 -1.33 -0.92
CA LYS A 126 -8.36 -0.68 -0.95
C LYS A 126 -7.59 -0.97 0.33
N CYS A 127 -8.23 -0.88 1.49
CA CYS A 127 -7.60 -1.24 2.76
C CYS A 127 -7.12 -2.70 2.80
N LEU A 128 -7.89 -3.64 2.25
CA LEU A 128 -7.47 -5.03 2.13
C LEU A 128 -6.28 -5.19 1.17
N ASP A 129 -6.30 -4.57 -0.02
CA ASP A 129 -5.15 -4.59 -0.94
C ASP A 129 -3.87 -4.08 -0.26
N TRP A 130 -3.96 -2.95 0.46
CA TRP A 130 -2.84 -2.41 1.22
C TRP A 130 -2.38 -3.34 2.35
N ALA A 131 -3.32 -3.99 3.07
CA ALA A 131 -2.99 -4.97 4.09
C ALA A 131 -2.24 -6.19 3.51
N PHE A 132 -2.67 -6.72 2.36
CA PHE A 132 -1.99 -7.82 1.66
C PHE A 132 -0.64 -7.40 1.06
N ARG A 133 -0.45 -6.12 0.71
CA ARG A 133 0.86 -5.54 0.37
C ARG A 133 1.80 -5.35 1.57
N GLY A 134 1.33 -5.66 2.77
CA GLY A 134 2.10 -5.53 4.02
C GLY A 134 2.20 -4.08 4.52
N CYS A 135 1.25 -3.22 4.13
CA CYS A 135 1.12 -1.88 4.66
C CYS A 135 0.13 -1.87 5.84
N ALA A 136 0.39 -0.99 6.81
CA ALA A 136 -0.55 -0.67 7.87
C ALA A 136 -1.74 0.08 7.26
N ALA A 137 -2.90 -0.59 7.17
CA ALA A 137 -4.10 -0.03 6.54
C ALA A 137 -5.25 0.12 7.54
N LEU A 138 -5.92 1.27 7.51
CA LEU A 138 -7.08 1.59 8.32
C LEU A 138 -8.28 1.91 7.42
N PHE A 139 -9.37 1.19 7.66
CA PHE A 139 -10.66 1.45 7.04
C PHE A 139 -11.34 2.59 7.78
N LEU A 140 -11.87 3.53 7.03
CA LEU A 140 -12.61 4.66 7.54
C LEU A 140 -14.07 4.51 7.12
N GLN A 141 -14.98 4.83 8.03
CA GLN A 141 -16.40 4.81 7.73
C GLN A 141 -17.01 6.14 8.16
N GLU A 142 -17.73 6.76 7.24
CA GLU A 142 -18.51 7.96 7.51
C GLU A 142 -19.46 7.70 8.69
N GLU A 143 -19.62 8.71 9.56
CA GLU A 143 -20.51 8.68 10.74
C GLU A 143 -20.26 7.57 11.78
N SER A 144 -19.14 6.85 11.72
CA SER A 144 -18.82 5.85 12.75
C SER A 144 -17.84 6.36 13.80
N ALA A 145 -18.27 6.46 15.06
CA ALA A 145 -17.39 6.83 16.17
C ALA A 145 -16.31 5.77 16.47
N VAL A 146 -16.57 4.51 16.11
CA VAL A 146 -15.60 3.41 16.30
C VAL A 146 -14.34 3.66 15.46
N TYR A 147 -14.50 4.07 14.20
CA TYR A 147 -13.35 4.31 13.32
C TYR A 147 -12.60 5.61 13.63
N ASP A 148 -13.26 6.60 14.24
CA ASP A 148 -12.55 7.78 14.77
C ASP A 148 -11.59 7.39 15.88
N VAL A 149 -12.07 6.57 16.83
CA VAL A 149 -11.25 6.07 17.93
C VAL A 149 -10.10 5.23 17.38
N LEU A 150 -10.37 4.32 16.44
CA LEU A 150 -9.31 3.53 15.79
C LEU A 150 -8.27 4.41 15.08
N PHE A 151 -8.69 5.51 14.45
CA PHE A 151 -7.78 6.46 13.81
C PHE A 151 -6.91 7.19 14.83
N GLN A 152 -7.49 7.76 15.88
CA GLN A 152 -6.74 8.43 16.95
C GLN A 152 -5.75 7.48 17.64
N GLU A 153 -6.18 6.25 17.93
CA GLU A 153 -5.31 5.23 18.50
C GLU A 153 -4.19 4.82 17.53
N ALA A 154 -4.47 4.68 16.23
CA ALA A 154 -3.44 4.40 15.23
C ALA A 154 -2.37 5.50 15.15
N VAL A 155 -2.81 6.78 15.19
CA VAL A 155 -1.90 7.93 15.25
C VAL A 155 -1.09 7.92 16.54
N HIS A 156 -1.71 7.59 17.67
CA HIS A 156 -1.02 7.46 18.95
C HIS A 156 0.03 6.34 18.94
N GLU A 157 -0.32 5.13 18.47
CA GLU A 157 0.60 3.99 18.32
C GLU A 157 1.79 4.34 17.42
N LEU A 158 1.54 5.07 16.33
CA LEU A 158 2.56 5.53 15.39
C LEU A 158 3.60 6.45 16.06
N VAL A 159 3.14 7.43 16.83
CA VAL A 159 4.01 8.39 17.54
C VAL A 159 4.86 7.69 18.59
N HIS A 160 4.28 6.75 19.34
CA HIS A 160 4.93 6.07 20.46
C HIS A 160 5.70 4.79 20.06
N SER A 161 5.71 4.44 18.77
CA SER A 161 6.35 3.23 18.23
C SER A 161 5.90 1.94 18.92
N GLU A 162 4.62 1.87 19.29
CA GLU A 162 4.03 0.68 19.90
C GLU A 162 3.75 -0.39 18.83
N THR A 163 3.80 -1.67 19.22
CA THR A 163 3.45 -2.77 18.31
C THR A 163 1.99 -2.67 17.90
N THR A 164 1.71 -2.51 16.61
CA THR A 164 0.40 -2.17 16.06
C THR A 164 -0.69 -3.18 16.43
N SER A 165 -1.49 -2.85 17.44
CA SER A 165 -2.66 -3.65 17.87
C SER A 165 -3.90 -3.30 17.06
N ILE A 166 -3.90 -2.14 16.41
CA ILE A 166 -5.08 -1.51 15.82
C ILE A 166 -5.63 -2.27 14.61
N HIS A 167 -4.76 -2.77 13.73
CA HIS A 167 -5.20 -3.50 12.54
C HIS A 167 -5.91 -4.80 12.92
N ARG A 168 -5.39 -5.51 13.93
CA ARG A 168 -6.02 -6.72 14.46
C ARG A 168 -7.40 -6.42 15.05
N ARG A 169 -7.54 -5.30 15.76
CA ARG A 169 -8.82 -4.86 16.32
C ARG A 169 -9.83 -4.54 15.21
N GLN A 170 -9.42 -3.77 14.19
CA GLN A 170 -10.24 -3.52 13.01
C GLN A 170 -10.68 -4.82 12.33
N TRP A 171 -9.76 -5.77 12.13
CA TRP A 171 -10.10 -7.05 11.50
C TRP A 171 -11.09 -7.87 12.34
N LEU A 172 -11.00 -7.81 13.67
CA LEU A 172 -11.99 -8.44 14.56
C LEU A 172 -13.38 -7.79 14.41
N GLU A 173 -13.44 -6.45 14.39
CA GLU A 173 -14.70 -5.72 14.17
C GLU A 173 -15.32 -6.05 12.82
N ARG A 174 -14.52 -6.08 11.74
CA ARG A 174 -14.99 -6.45 10.40
C ARG A 174 -15.42 -7.91 10.32
N ALA A 175 -14.67 -8.83 10.91
CA ALA A 175 -15.07 -10.24 10.98
C ALA A 175 -16.41 -10.41 11.73
N ALA A 176 -16.60 -9.72 12.86
CA ALA A 176 -17.85 -9.75 13.61
C ALA A 176 -19.02 -9.16 12.79
N TYR A 177 -18.79 -8.05 12.08
CA TYR A 177 -19.77 -7.46 11.17
C TYR A 177 -20.24 -8.47 10.10
N TYR A 178 -19.32 -9.10 9.37
CA TYR A 178 -19.69 -10.07 8.33
C TYR A 178 -20.28 -11.35 8.88
N GLU A 179 -19.87 -11.79 10.07
CA GLU A 179 -20.52 -12.91 10.76
C GLU A 179 -22.01 -12.59 11.00
N SER A 180 -22.30 -11.41 11.54
CA SER A 180 -23.69 -10.98 11.81
C SER A 180 -24.53 -10.87 10.53
N LEU A 181 -23.95 -10.36 9.43
CA LEU A 181 -24.63 -10.32 8.14
C LEU A 181 -24.91 -11.71 7.59
N ARG A 182 -23.95 -12.63 7.74
CA ARG A 182 -24.09 -14.03 7.32
C ARG A 182 -25.17 -14.75 8.12
N GLU A 183 -25.29 -14.49 9.42
CA GLU A 183 -26.36 -15.04 10.25
C GLU A 183 -27.75 -14.57 9.81
N GLN A 184 -27.86 -13.31 9.35
CA GLN A 184 -29.13 -12.73 8.90
C GLN A 184 -29.52 -13.14 7.48
N SER A 185 -28.54 -13.21 6.57
CA SER A 185 -28.77 -13.42 5.13
C SER A 185 -28.55 -14.86 4.66
N GLY A 186 -27.92 -15.69 5.49
CA GLY A 186 -27.47 -17.03 5.12
C GLY A 186 -26.17 -17.02 4.29
N PRO A 187 -25.81 -18.16 3.66
CA PRO A 187 -24.65 -18.26 2.78
C PRO A 187 -24.76 -17.28 1.60
N HIS A 188 -23.78 -16.40 1.45
CA HIS A 188 -23.73 -15.42 0.36
C HIS A 188 -22.29 -15.17 -0.05
N GLU A 189 -22.00 -15.21 -1.35
CA GLU A 189 -20.63 -15.16 -1.89
C GLU A 189 -19.78 -14.04 -1.29
N THR A 190 -20.16 -12.77 -1.47
CA THR A 190 -19.34 -11.63 -1.02
C THR A 190 -19.16 -11.59 0.51
N ILE A 191 -20.21 -11.92 1.27
CA ILE A 191 -20.18 -11.90 2.73
C ILE A 191 -19.23 -12.99 3.22
N SER A 192 -19.37 -14.21 2.71
CA SER A 192 -18.53 -15.34 3.06
C SER A 192 -17.08 -15.12 2.61
N PHE A 193 -16.86 -14.50 1.45
CA PHE A 193 -15.51 -14.18 0.97
C PHE A 193 -14.81 -13.18 1.89
N LEU A 194 -15.44 -12.04 2.20
CA LEU A 194 -14.84 -11.03 3.06
C LEU A 194 -14.65 -11.53 4.49
N LEU A 195 -15.61 -12.30 5.02
CA LEU A 195 -15.43 -13.00 6.29
C LEU A 195 -14.22 -13.94 6.26
N SER A 196 -14.04 -14.71 5.17
CA SER A 196 -12.87 -15.59 5.01
C SER A 196 -11.56 -14.82 5.01
N VAL A 197 -11.51 -13.66 4.34
CA VAL A 197 -10.34 -12.79 4.28
C VAL A 197 -9.99 -12.26 5.66
N TYR A 198 -10.94 -11.71 6.42
CA TYR A 198 -10.65 -11.23 7.77
C TYR A 198 -10.25 -12.36 8.72
N ARG A 199 -10.89 -13.53 8.64
CA ARG A 199 -10.49 -14.71 9.40
C ARG A 199 -9.08 -15.17 9.04
N TYR A 200 -8.70 -15.11 7.75
CA TYR A 200 -7.35 -15.40 7.28
C TYR A 200 -6.31 -14.41 7.84
N LEU A 201 -6.61 -13.10 7.79
CA LEU A 201 -5.74 -12.06 8.36
C LEU A 201 -5.55 -12.22 9.88
N LEU A 202 -6.58 -12.76 10.57
CA LEU A 202 -6.58 -13.10 12.00
C LEU A 202 -5.98 -14.47 12.32
N GLU A 203 -5.50 -15.22 11.32
CA GLU A 203 -4.97 -16.59 11.47
C GLU A 203 -5.99 -17.58 12.07
N ASP A 204 -7.27 -17.34 11.82
CA ASP A 204 -8.38 -18.17 12.29
C ASP A 204 -8.62 -19.34 11.33
N LYS A 205 -8.62 -20.56 11.87
CA LYS A 205 -8.84 -21.82 11.11
C LYS A 205 -10.17 -21.84 10.36
N ASN A 206 -11.17 -21.08 10.80
CA ASN A 206 -12.47 -20.99 10.14
C ASN A 206 -12.41 -20.28 8.78
N ALA A 207 -11.31 -19.59 8.44
CA ALA A 207 -11.15 -18.93 7.14
C ALA A 207 -11.45 -19.88 5.96
N LEU A 208 -10.94 -21.12 6.04
CA LEU A 208 -11.13 -22.12 4.97
C LEU A 208 -12.62 -22.41 4.72
N ARG A 209 -13.40 -22.59 5.78
CA ARG A 209 -14.84 -22.90 5.70
C ARG A 209 -15.60 -21.81 4.95
N TYR A 210 -15.32 -20.55 5.25
CA TYR A 210 -16.02 -19.43 4.61
C TYR A 210 -15.55 -19.20 3.18
N ALA A 211 -14.27 -19.46 2.86
CA ALA A 211 -13.75 -19.38 1.51
C ALA A 211 -14.36 -20.47 0.60
N GLU A 212 -14.50 -21.70 1.10
CA GLU A 212 -15.21 -22.78 0.40
C GLU A 212 -16.68 -22.44 0.16
N GLU A 213 -17.36 -21.89 1.16
CA GLU A 213 -18.74 -21.43 1.03
C GLU A 213 -18.87 -20.32 -0.03
N ALA A 214 -17.98 -19.34 -0.03
CA ALA A 214 -17.98 -18.26 -1.01
C ALA A 214 -17.77 -18.80 -2.43
N PHE A 215 -16.82 -19.71 -2.62
CA PHE A 215 -16.58 -20.38 -3.90
C PHE A 215 -17.82 -21.14 -4.39
N LEU A 216 -18.46 -21.93 -3.52
CA LEU A 216 -19.69 -22.66 -3.87
C LEU A 216 -20.81 -21.71 -4.32
N GLN A 217 -21.00 -20.60 -3.60
CA GLN A 217 -21.99 -19.59 -3.99
C GLN A 217 -21.65 -18.94 -5.34
N ALA A 218 -20.39 -18.61 -5.59
CA ALA A 218 -19.94 -18.05 -6.87
C ALA A 218 -20.21 -19.00 -8.04
N VAL A 219 -19.95 -20.30 -7.86
CA VAL A 219 -20.23 -21.34 -8.87
C VAL A 219 -21.74 -21.48 -9.10
N MET A 220 -22.55 -21.52 -8.04
CA MET A 220 -24.01 -21.59 -8.14
C MET A 220 -24.62 -20.38 -8.87
N GLN A 221 -23.99 -19.21 -8.75
CA GLN A 221 -24.38 -17.99 -9.46
C GLN A 221 -23.85 -17.92 -10.90
N GLY A 222 -23.09 -18.92 -11.36
CA GLY A 222 -22.55 -18.98 -12.72
C GLY A 222 -21.37 -18.02 -12.97
N ARG A 223 -20.63 -17.62 -11.92
CA ARG A 223 -19.44 -16.76 -12.10
C ARG A 223 -18.29 -17.56 -12.70
N ASN A 224 -18.01 -17.31 -13.97
CA ASN A 224 -16.98 -18.02 -14.74
C ASN A 224 -15.56 -17.86 -14.19
N ASN A 225 -15.29 -16.81 -13.42
CA ASN A 225 -13.97 -16.52 -12.84
C ASN A 225 -13.81 -16.99 -11.39
N ALA A 226 -14.79 -17.69 -10.80
CA ALA A 226 -14.76 -18.13 -9.40
C ALA A 226 -13.52 -18.97 -9.04
N LEU A 227 -12.98 -19.73 -10.00
CA LEU A 227 -11.74 -20.48 -9.81
C LEU A 227 -10.53 -19.58 -9.54
N ILE A 228 -10.42 -18.48 -10.28
CA ILE A 228 -9.27 -17.57 -10.16
C ILE A 228 -9.43 -16.65 -8.96
N THR A 229 -10.66 -16.18 -8.69
CA THR A 229 -10.91 -15.18 -7.64
C THR A 229 -11.11 -15.78 -6.25
N HIS A 230 -11.83 -16.89 -6.13
CA HIS A 230 -12.17 -17.49 -4.83
C HIS A 230 -11.36 -18.76 -4.56
N TYR A 231 -11.33 -19.68 -5.51
CA TYR A 231 -10.68 -20.98 -5.30
C TYR A 231 -9.16 -20.84 -5.12
N ARG A 232 -8.52 -19.92 -5.85
CA ARG A 232 -7.08 -19.64 -5.70
C ARG A 232 -6.72 -19.24 -4.26
N PHE A 233 -7.54 -18.44 -3.60
CA PHE A 233 -7.31 -17.99 -2.23
C PHE A 233 -7.25 -19.15 -1.21
N LEU A 234 -7.91 -20.29 -1.50
CA LEU A 234 -7.78 -21.50 -0.68
C LEU A 234 -6.31 -21.97 -0.58
N SER A 235 -5.48 -21.72 -1.60
CA SER A 235 -4.06 -22.09 -1.55
C SER A 235 -3.30 -21.30 -0.50
N ALA A 236 -3.54 -19.99 -0.35
CA ALA A 236 -2.94 -19.17 0.70
C ALA A 236 -3.41 -19.62 2.10
N ILE A 237 -4.72 -19.91 2.26
CA ILE A 237 -5.27 -20.41 3.54
C ILE A 237 -4.64 -21.75 3.92
N GLN A 238 -4.55 -22.70 2.98
CA GLN A 238 -3.94 -24.01 3.23
C GLN A 238 -2.45 -23.87 3.59
N ALA A 239 -1.73 -22.96 2.94
CA ALA A 239 -0.35 -22.64 3.25
C ALA A 239 -0.19 -22.09 4.68
N GLN A 240 -1.03 -21.13 5.09
CA GLN A 240 -1.05 -20.58 6.46
C GLN A 240 -1.35 -21.66 7.51
N GLN A 241 -2.15 -22.66 7.16
CA GLN A 241 -2.47 -23.79 8.02
C GLN A 241 -1.38 -24.88 8.06
N GLY A 242 -0.26 -24.70 7.35
CA GLY A 242 0.84 -25.65 7.28
C GLY A 242 0.64 -26.81 6.29
N ASN A 243 -0.40 -26.75 5.45
CA ASN A 243 -0.72 -27.79 4.46
C ASN A 243 -0.13 -27.46 3.08
N LEU A 244 1.20 -27.31 3.00
CA LEU A 244 1.88 -26.83 1.79
C LEU A 244 1.62 -27.68 0.53
N THR A 245 1.62 -29.00 0.65
CA THR A 245 1.32 -29.90 -0.49
C THR A 245 -0.07 -29.64 -1.06
N GLN A 246 -1.06 -29.41 -0.19
CA GLN A 246 -2.42 -29.10 -0.62
C GLN A 246 -2.47 -27.71 -1.25
N ALA A 247 -1.79 -26.72 -0.67
CA ALA A 247 -1.70 -25.37 -1.21
C ALA A 247 -1.14 -25.34 -2.64
N VAL A 248 -0.04 -26.06 -2.90
CA VAL A 248 0.57 -26.18 -4.23
C VAL A 248 -0.38 -26.87 -5.22
N SER A 249 -1.06 -27.93 -4.81
CA SER A 249 -2.06 -28.61 -5.64
C SER A 249 -3.24 -27.68 -6.00
N THR A 250 -3.79 -26.98 -5.01
CA THR A 250 -4.87 -26.01 -5.18
C THR A 250 -4.47 -24.88 -6.13
N TYR A 251 -3.25 -24.34 -5.99
CA TYR A 251 -2.73 -23.33 -6.91
C TYR A 251 -2.69 -23.87 -8.35
N GLY A 252 -2.18 -25.10 -8.54
CA GLY A 252 -2.10 -25.77 -9.84
C GLY A 252 -3.46 -25.94 -10.54
N ILE A 253 -4.54 -26.22 -9.80
CA ILE A 253 -5.91 -26.29 -10.36
C ILE A 253 -6.32 -24.95 -10.99
N THR A 254 -5.85 -23.84 -10.43
CA THR A 254 -6.17 -22.49 -10.91
C THR A 254 -5.17 -21.96 -11.93
N ALA A 255 -4.13 -22.70 -12.28
CA ALA A 255 -3.10 -22.28 -13.21
C ALA A 255 -3.60 -22.41 -14.66
N TYR A 256 -4.15 -21.33 -15.20
CA TYR A 256 -4.79 -21.32 -16.53
C TYR A 256 -3.97 -20.61 -17.61
N SER A 257 -3.03 -19.75 -17.23
CA SER A 257 -2.15 -19.02 -18.15
C SER A 257 -0.76 -19.68 -18.21
N ASP A 258 -0.02 -19.50 -19.31
CA ASP A 258 1.35 -20.00 -19.43
C ASP A 258 2.24 -19.53 -18.26
N THR A 259 2.04 -18.28 -17.82
CA THR A 259 2.71 -17.71 -16.65
C THR A 259 2.40 -18.49 -15.39
N ASP A 260 1.12 -18.79 -15.12
CA ASP A 260 0.71 -19.53 -13.93
C ASP A 260 1.15 -21.01 -14.00
N THR A 261 1.13 -21.61 -15.19
CA THR A 261 1.64 -22.98 -15.40
C THR A 261 3.14 -23.06 -15.12
N ASN A 262 3.92 -22.09 -15.58
CA ASN A 262 5.35 -22.00 -15.29
C ASN A 262 5.63 -21.79 -13.79
N ARG A 263 4.84 -20.94 -13.13
CA ARG A 263 4.89 -20.75 -11.66
C ARG A 263 4.58 -22.06 -10.93
N TYR A 264 3.56 -22.80 -11.35
CA TYR A 264 3.21 -24.09 -10.76
C TYR A 264 4.32 -25.14 -10.95
N HIS A 265 4.91 -25.24 -12.14
CA HIS A 265 6.06 -26.13 -12.37
C HIS A 265 7.26 -25.76 -11.48
N SER A 266 7.51 -24.47 -11.28
CA SER A 266 8.56 -23.99 -10.38
C SER A 266 8.28 -24.41 -8.92
N LEU A 267 7.03 -24.33 -8.47
CA LEU A 267 6.63 -24.81 -7.14
C LEU A 267 6.84 -26.33 -6.99
N LEU A 268 6.46 -27.13 -8.00
CA LEU A 268 6.69 -28.57 -7.98
C LEU A 268 8.18 -28.93 -7.90
N GLN A 269 9.01 -28.20 -8.63
CA GLN A 269 10.46 -28.38 -8.60
C GLN A 269 11.03 -28.05 -7.21
N LEU A 270 10.64 -26.92 -6.62
CA LEU A 270 11.05 -26.53 -5.27
C LEU A 270 10.64 -27.59 -4.23
N MET A 271 9.43 -28.13 -4.33
CA MET A 271 8.96 -29.21 -3.46
C MET A 271 9.78 -30.49 -3.64
N ALA A 272 10.12 -30.87 -4.89
CA ALA A 272 10.94 -32.05 -5.18
C ALA A 272 12.39 -31.90 -4.68
N ASP A 273 12.93 -30.68 -4.69
CA ASP A 273 14.27 -30.35 -4.20
C ASP A 273 14.33 -30.15 -2.67
N GLY A 274 13.20 -30.32 -1.96
CA GLY A 274 13.10 -30.14 -0.51
C GLY A 274 13.16 -28.68 -0.04
N GLN A 275 12.95 -27.73 -0.95
CA GLN A 275 12.97 -26.29 -0.66
C GLN A 275 11.59 -25.77 -0.22
N GLU A 276 11.00 -26.40 0.79
CA GLU A 276 9.62 -26.13 1.23
C GLU A 276 9.41 -24.67 1.68
N THR A 277 10.37 -24.08 2.40
CA THR A 277 10.27 -22.66 2.83
C THR A 277 10.25 -21.72 1.64
N THR A 278 11.06 -21.98 0.60
CA THR A 278 11.06 -21.19 -0.64
C THR A 278 9.76 -21.39 -1.41
N ALA A 279 9.24 -22.62 -1.49
CA ALA A 279 7.95 -22.91 -2.13
C ALA A 279 6.80 -22.18 -1.41
N LEU A 280 6.80 -22.19 -0.08
CA LEU A 280 5.81 -21.49 0.75
C LEU A 280 5.88 -19.97 0.54
N PHE A 281 7.08 -19.38 0.48
CA PHE A 281 7.26 -17.97 0.12
C PHE A 281 6.62 -17.65 -1.23
N HIS A 282 6.86 -18.48 -2.25
CA HIS A 282 6.28 -18.30 -3.57
C HIS A 282 4.77 -18.47 -3.60
N ILE A 283 4.21 -19.39 -2.81
CA ILE A 283 2.75 -19.52 -2.69
C ILE A 283 2.13 -18.22 -2.19
N TYR A 284 2.68 -17.60 -1.14
CA TYR A 284 2.15 -16.32 -0.66
C TYR A 284 2.28 -15.23 -1.71
N ARG A 285 3.46 -15.07 -2.32
CA ARG A 285 3.70 -14.08 -3.37
C ARG A 285 2.77 -14.26 -4.58
N PHE A 286 2.54 -15.49 -5.05
CA PHE A 286 1.68 -15.77 -6.21
C PHE A 286 0.18 -15.63 -5.90
N ASN A 287 -0.19 -15.54 -4.63
CA ASN A 287 -1.54 -15.19 -4.17
C ASN A 287 -1.65 -13.70 -3.79
N ASP A 288 -0.65 -12.88 -4.14
CA ASP A 288 -0.58 -11.46 -3.78
C ASP A 288 -0.59 -11.18 -2.27
N ASP A 289 -0.30 -12.19 -1.43
CA ASP A 289 -0.07 -12.01 0.00
C ASP A 289 1.40 -11.67 0.27
N TYR A 290 1.77 -10.46 -0.16
CA TYR A 290 3.11 -9.93 0.06
C TYR A 290 3.41 -9.72 1.55
N ARG A 291 2.39 -9.52 2.40
CA ARG A 291 2.54 -9.45 3.86
C ARG A 291 3.13 -10.74 4.41
N ALA A 292 2.54 -11.89 4.08
CA ALA A 292 3.05 -13.19 4.51
C ALA A 292 4.38 -13.53 3.83
N ALA A 293 4.57 -13.17 2.55
CA ALA A 293 5.86 -13.35 1.89
C ALA A 293 6.98 -12.54 2.56
N LEU A 294 6.71 -11.29 2.98
CA LEU A 294 7.65 -10.42 3.66
C LEU A 294 8.08 -10.99 5.03
N SER A 295 7.13 -11.56 5.80
CA SER A 295 7.45 -12.15 7.10
C SER A 295 8.29 -13.43 7.01
N MET A 296 8.38 -14.02 5.82
CA MET A 296 9.21 -15.21 5.56
C MET A 296 10.65 -14.90 5.19
N LEU A 297 11.00 -13.65 4.87
CA LEU A 297 12.34 -13.31 4.35
C LEU A 297 13.46 -13.76 5.30
N ASP A 298 13.27 -13.60 6.62
CA ASP A 298 14.25 -13.98 7.65
C ASP A 298 14.41 -15.51 7.81
N LEU A 299 13.47 -16.29 7.27
CA LEU A 299 13.48 -17.75 7.32
C LEU A 299 14.16 -18.37 6.08
N LEU A 300 14.47 -17.56 5.06
CA LEU A 300 15.09 -18.01 3.83
C LEU A 300 16.62 -18.07 3.97
N PRO A 301 17.31 -18.99 3.25
CA PRO A 301 18.76 -18.97 3.16
C PRO A 301 19.26 -17.62 2.62
N GLU A 302 20.32 -17.07 3.22
CA GLU A 302 20.83 -15.69 2.97
C GLU A 302 20.94 -15.33 1.47
N GLN A 303 21.50 -16.23 0.65
CA GLN A 303 21.67 -15.99 -0.78
C GLN A 303 20.34 -15.89 -1.54
N ASN A 304 19.33 -16.67 -1.14
CA ASN A 304 17.98 -16.61 -1.71
C ASN A 304 17.19 -15.42 -1.14
N ALA A 305 17.37 -15.13 0.15
CA ALA A 305 16.67 -14.06 0.86
C ALA A 305 16.90 -12.70 0.18
N ARG A 306 18.15 -12.37 -0.18
CA ARG A 306 18.49 -11.09 -0.86
C ARG A 306 17.83 -10.94 -2.23
N HIS A 307 17.84 -12.00 -3.05
CA HIS A 307 17.25 -11.91 -4.38
C HIS A 307 15.72 -11.80 -4.30
N LEU A 308 15.11 -12.55 -3.39
CA LEU A 308 13.67 -12.56 -3.19
C LEU A 308 13.17 -11.29 -2.50
N SER A 309 13.92 -10.72 -1.55
CA SER A 309 13.65 -9.43 -0.92
C SER A 309 13.67 -8.32 -1.96
N PHE A 310 14.68 -8.28 -2.84
CA PHE A 310 14.74 -7.33 -3.94
C PHE A 310 13.50 -7.36 -4.84
N GLN A 311 13.10 -8.56 -5.30
CA GLN A 311 11.90 -8.71 -6.14
C GLN A 311 10.65 -8.22 -5.40
N LEU A 312 10.49 -8.63 -4.15
CA LEU A 312 9.33 -8.31 -3.32
C LEU A 312 9.22 -6.81 -3.01
N TYR A 313 10.34 -6.16 -2.73
CA TYR A 313 10.38 -4.71 -2.54
C TYR A 313 10.08 -3.94 -3.81
N ARG A 314 10.50 -4.43 -4.99
CA ARG A 314 10.08 -3.83 -6.27
C ARG A 314 8.57 -3.96 -6.51
N GLU A 315 8.01 -5.15 -6.30
CA GLU A 315 6.57 -5.41 -6.50
C GLU A 315 5.68 -4.61 -5.55
N THR A 316 6.16 -4.40 -4.32
CA THR A 316 5.48 -3.59 -3.30
C THR A 316 5.80 -2.10 -3.38
N GLY A 317 6.62 -1.65 -4.35
CA GLY A 317 6.97 -0.24 -4.54
C GLY A 317 7.97 0.34 -3.52
N ARG A 318 8.56 -0.49 -2.65
CA ARG A 318 9.52 -0.11 -1.61
C ARG A 318 10.92 0.11 -2.19
N LEU A 319 11.05 1.12 -3.07
CA LEU A 319 12.24 1.32 -3.90
C LEU A 319 13.53 1.53 -3.11
N GLU A 320 13.48 2.26 -1.99
CA GLU A 320 14.67 2.45 -1.15
C GLU A 320 15.17 1.15 -0.53
N LYS A 321 14.26 0.28 -0.07
CA LYS A 321 14.61 -1.04 0.45
C LYS A 321 15.14 -1.93 -0.67
N ALA A 322 14.50 -1.93 -1.84
CA ALA A 322 15.00 -2.64 -3.00
C ALA A 322 16.42 -2.20 -3.39
N LEU A 323 16.71 -0.90 -3.38
CA LEU A 323 18.03 -0.37 -3.68
C LEU A 323 19.09 -0.85 -2.69
N GLY A 324 18.73 -0.95 -1.40
CA GLY A 324 19.61 -1.47 -0.34
C GLY A 324 19.98 -2.95 -0.48
N GLU A 325 19.18 -3.74 -1.20
CA GLU A 325 19.44 -5.17 -1.43
C GLU A 325 20.37 -5.43 -2.62
N VAL A 326 20.62 -4.43 -3.49
CA VAL A 326 21.45 -4.60 -4.69
C VAL A 326 22.93 -4.72 -4.31
N ALA A 327 23.55 -5.85 -4.65
CA ALA A 327 24.99 -6.03 -4.47
C ALA A 327 25.77 -5.79 -5.76
N ALA A 328 27.06 -5.45 -5.64
CA ALA A 328 27.95 -5.33 -6.79
C ALA A 328 28.06 -6.63 -7.62
N SER A 329 27.82 -7.79 -6.98
CA SER A 329 27.74 -9.08 -7.66
C SER A 329 26.60 -9.16 -8.66
N ASP A 330 25.54 -8.35 -8.48
CA ASP A 330 24.32 -8.42 -9.28
C ASP A 330 24.42 -7.52 -10.54
N LEU A 331 25.43 -6.66 -10.63
CA LEU A 331 25.63 -5.68 -11.71
C LEU A 331 26.59 -6.19 -12.81
N GLN A 332 26.37 -7.42 -13.28
CA GLN A 332 27.28 -8.06 -14.24
C GLN A 332 26.99 -7.66 -15.68
N THR A 333 25.71 -7.50 -16.04
CA THR A 333 25.32 -7.14 -17.40
C THR A 333 25.00 -5.65 -17.52
N GLU A 334 25.05 -5.12 -18.75
CA GLU A 334 24.61 -3.76 -19.02
C GLU A 334 23.11 -3.56 -18.71
N GLN A 335 22.30 -4.61 -18.86
CA GLN A 335 20.89 -4.58 -18.47
C GLN A 335 20.74 -4.40 -16.94
N ASP A 336 21.50 -5.14 -16.13
CA ASP A 336 21.43 -5.03 -14.67
C ASP A 336 21.86 -3.64 -14.20
N ARG A 337 22.93 -3.10 -14.81
CA ARG A 337 23.41 -1.74 -14.54
C ARG A 337 22.37 -0.68 -14.92
N ARG A 338 21.67 -0.87 -16.03
CA ARG A 338 20.59 0.01 -16.47
C ARG A 338 19.42 -0.03 -15.48
N GLU A 339 18.94 -1.21 -15.10
CA GLU A 339 17.86 -1.36 -14.11
C GLU A 339 18.24 -0.73 -12.77
N PHE A 340 19.50 -0.89 -12.34
CA PHE A 340 20.02 -0.24 -11.15
C PHE A 340 20.02 1.29 -11.25
N ARG A 341 20.40 1.86 -12.39
CA ARG A 341 20.35 3.32 -12.62
C ARG A 341 18.92 3.84 -12.60
N ILE A 342 17.97 3.11 -13.20
CA ILE A 342 16.54 3.47 -13.15
C ILE A 342 16.06 3.46 -11.70
N LEU A 343 16.31 2.38 -10.95
CA LEU A 343 15.93 2.28 -9.54
C LEU A 343 16.55 3.42 -8.70
N SER A 344 17.85 3.67 -8.88
CA SER A 344 18.56 4.76 -8.20
C SER A 344 17.95 6.12 -8.54
N GLY A 345 17.66 6.36 -9.82
CA GLY A 345 17.05 7.60 -10.29
C GLY A 345 15.66 7.83 -9.68
N SER A 346 14.83 6.78 -9.60
CA SER A 346 13.52 6.84 -8.95
C SER A 346 13.62 7.15 -7.45
N VAL A 347 14.61 6.58 -6.75
CA VAL A 347 14.85 6.89 -5.33
C VAL A 347 15.28 8.35 -5.15
N GLU A 348 16.22 8.84 -5.96
CA GLU A 348 16.67 10.24 -5.89
C GLU A 348 15.54 11.23 -6.24
N ALA A 349 14.66 10.86 -7.17
CA ALA A 349 13.46 11.65 -7.48
C ALA A 349 12.52 11.77 -6.26
N MET A 350 12.28 10.67 -5.55
CA MET A 350 11.47 10.69 -4.32
C MET A 350 12.12 11.52 -3.20
N ARG A 351 13.45 11.56 -3.13
CA ARG A 351 14.20 12.41 -2.19
C ARG A 351 14.19 13.89 -2.56
N GLY A 352 13.64 14.24 -3.73
CA GLY A 352 13.62 15.61 -4.23
C GLY A 352 14.90 16.03 -4.96
N ASP A 353 15.89 15.16 -5.14
CA ASP A 353 17.06 15.45 -5.98
C ASP A 353 16.76 15.14 -7.45
N ARG A 354 15.97 16.05 -8.05
CA ARG A 354 15.57 15.97 -9.45
C ARG A 354 16.77 15.95 -10.40
N HIS A 355 17.82 16.71 -10.10
CA HIS A 355 18.99 16.81 -10.97
C HIS A 355 19.74 15.48 -11.04
N THR A 356 19.97 14.85 -9.89
CA THR A 356 20.60 13.53 -9.84
C THR A 356 19.71 12.47 -10.47
N ALA A 357 18.40 12.50 -10.22
CA ALA A 357 17.45 11.59 -10.84
C ALA A 357 17.48 11.65 -12.38
N ILE A 358 17.39 12.85 -12.96
CA ILE A 358 17.46 13.05 -14.42
C ILE A 358 18.78 12.55 -14.98
N ARG A 359 19.92 12.86 -14.32
CA ARG A 359 21.23 12.36 -14.75
C ARG A 359 21.25 10.83 -14.81
N LEU A 360 20.75 10.16 -13.77
CA LEU A 360 20.70 8.69 -13.71
C LEU A 360 19.79 8.09 -14.79
N PHE A 361 18.64 8.72 -15.07
CA PHE A 361 17.76 8.30 -16.17
C PHE A 361 18.41 8.50 -17.54
N MET A 362 19.15 9.58 -17.76
CA MET A 362 19.90 9.80 -19.00
C MET A 362 21.02 8.77 -19.18
N GLU A 363 21.78 8.46 -18.12
CA GLU A 363 22.81 7.40 -18.14
C GLU A 363 22.21 6.00 -18.37
N ALA A 364 20.97 5.77 -17.97
CA ALA A 364 20.24 4.54 -18.29
C ALA A 364 19.72 4.54 -19.74
N ALA A 365 19.34 5.70 -20.27
CA ALA A 365 18.80 5.86 -21.62
C ALA A 365 19.85 5.67 -22.73
N GLU A 366 21.15 5.77 -22.43
CA GLU A 366 22.24 5.47 -23.38
C GLU A 366 22.12 4.07 -24.00
N GLY A 367 21.52 3.11 -23.29
CA GLY A 367 21.31 1.75 -23.77
C GLY A 367 19.85 1.38 -24.09
N ASP A 368 18.89 2.28 -23.85
CA ASP A 368 17.45 2.07 -24.07
C ASP A 368 16.68 3.39 -24.01
N GLU A 369 16.25 3.90 -25.15
CA GLU A 369 15.54 5.18 -25.24
C GLU A 369 14.20 5.17 -24.48
N ASP A 370 13.59 4.00 -24.24
CA ASP A 370 12.32 3.89 -23.52
C ASP A 370 12.42 4.40 -22.08
N VAL A 371 13.64 4.47 -21.50
CA VAL A 371 13.86 5.02 -20.16
C VAL A 371 13.55 6.51 -20.07
N LEU A 372 13.57 7.25 -21.19
CA LEU A 372 13.22 8.67 -21.22
C LEU A 372 11.77 8.94 -20.75
N VAL A 373 10.90 7.92 -20.78
CA VAL A 373 9.55 8.00 -20.21
C VAL A 373 9.55 8.40 -18.73
N GLN A 374 10.60 8.05 -17.98
CA GLN A 374 10.73 8.43 -16.57
C GLN A 374 10.90 9.95 -16.40
N ILE A 375 11.64 10.59 -17.29
CA ILE A 375 11.82 12.05 -17.28
C ILE A 375 10.51 12.75 -17.64
N ILE A 376 9.79 12.23 -18.65
CA ILE A 376 8.47 12.74 -19.04
C ILE A 376 7.48 12.61 -17.88
N ALA A 377 7.52 11.50 -17.13
CA ALA A 377 6.68 11.29 -15.96
C ALA A 377 6.97 12.33 -14.85
N LEU A 378 8.24 12.70 -14.64
CA LEU A 378 8.62 13.76 -13.69
C LEU A 378 8.11 15.14 -14.11
N ASP A 379 8.11 15.46 -15.40
CA ASP A 379 7.55 16.71 -15.92
C ASP A 379 6.02 16.73 -15.80
N ALA A 380 5.36 15.60 -16.10
CA ALA A 380 3.91 15.46 -15.97
C ALA A 380 3.44 15.58 -14.51
N LEU A 381 4.21 15.02 -13.56
CA LEU A 381 3.96 15.16 -12.14
C LEU A 381 4.05 16.61 -11.67
N ASP A 382 5.08 17.34 -12.11
CA ASP A 382 5.23 18.76 -11.75
C ASP A 382 4.04 19.59 -12.25
N GLU A 383 3.56 19.32 -13.46
CA GLU A 383 2.40 20.03 -14.01
C GLU A 383 1.13 19.73 -13.22
N LYS A 384 0.87 18.46 -12.93
CA LYS A 384 -0.28 18.05 -12.10
C LYS A 384 -0.19 18.62 -10.69
N LEU A 385 1.02 18.71 -10.12
CA LEU A 385 1.25 19.30 -8.81
C LEU A 385 0.99 20.82 -8.80
N ARG A 386 1.38 21.54 -9.87
CA ARG A 386 1.03 22.97 -10.01
C ARG A 386 -0.48 23.19 -10.11
N ILE A 387 -1.19 22.33 -10.85
CA ILE A 387 -2.65 22.39 -10.96
C ILE A 387 -3.28 22.14 -9.59
N LEU A 388 -2.79 21.13 -8.86
CA LEU A 388 -3.24 20.81 -7.51
C LEU A 388 -3.01 21.99 -6.56
N GLU A 389 -1.81 22.56 -6.57
CA GLU A 389 -1.46 23.77 -5.81
C GLU A 389 -2.39 24.94 -6.10
N GLN A 390 -2.79 25.14 -7.36
CA GLN A 390 -3.71 26.21 -7.76
C GLN A 390 -5.17 25.92 -7.40
N GLY A 391 -5.56 24.65 -7.28
CA GLY A 391 -6.92 24.22 -6.94
C GLY A 391 -7.18 24.07 -5.44
N SER A 392 -6.14 23.83 -4.65
CA SER A 392 -6.16 23.61 -3.19
C SER A 392 -6.21 24.89 -2.34
#